data_AF-A0A820LZ76-F1
#
_entry.id   AF-A0A820LZ76-F1
#
_cell.length_a   1.000
_cell.length_b   1.000
_cell.length_c   1.000
_cell.angle_alpha   90.00
_cell.angle_beta   90.00
_cell.angle_gamma   90.00
#
_symmetry.space_group_name_H-M   'P 1'
#
loop_
_entity.id
_entity.type
_entity.pdbx_description
1 polymer ?
#
loop_
_entity_poly.entity_id
_entity_poly.type
_entity_poly.pdbx_seq_one_letter_code
_entity_poly.pdbx_strand_id
1 'polypeptide(L)'
;LLHKFLCPCAAYPTEEQEKLLDAWIPQYQQGLVDLVNTGRYDGRDDFTVVIQPFLTQTQPPREADKIDFSYFAPDCFHFSGKGHSVAGLSIWNNMLEPVGTKKSSWHKGETFECPTQDHPFIYTSKNSV
;
A
#
# COMPACT_ATOMS: atom_id res chain seq x y z
N LEU A 1 13.02 -18.63 -1.04
CA LEU A 1 12.66 -19.83 -1.84
C LEU A 1 11.33 -20.47 -1.43
N LEU A 2 10.85 -20.32 -0.19
CA LEU A 2 9.54 -20.87 0.23
C LEU A 2 8.33 -20.28 -0.50
N HIS A 3 8.39 -19.01 -0.93
CA HIS A 3 7.32 -18.37 -1.71
C HIS A 3 6.98 -19.13 -3.01
N LYS A 4 7.92 -19.89 -3.58
CA LYS A 4 7.69 -20.71 -4.79
C LYS A 4 6.64 -21.79 -4.56
N PHE A 5 6.56 -22.29 -3.33
CA PHE A 5 5.62 -23.34 -2.92
C PHE A 5 4.38 -22.77 -2.24
N LEU A 6 4.53 -21.69 -1.46
CA LEU A 6 3.43 -21.10 -0.69
C LEU A 6 2.59 -20.12 -1.52
N CYS A 7 3.19 -19.44 -2.50
CA CYS A 7 2.53 -18.44 -3.34
C CYS A 7 2.85 -18.68 -4.84
N PRO A 8 2.64 -19.89 -5.37
CA PRO A 8 3.03 -20.23 -6.73
C PRO A 8 2.35 -19.33 -7.77
N CYS A 9 1.07 -18.99 -7.56
CA CYS A 9 0.33 -18.10 -8.45
C CYS A 9 0.93 -16.70 -8.54
N ALA A 10 1.47 -16.16 -7.44
CA ALA A 10 2.03 -14.81 -7.43
C ALA A 10 3.50 -14.76 -7.85
N ALA A 11 4.27 -15.81 -7.56
CA ALA A 11 5.69 -15.86 -7.86
C ALA A 11 5.98 -16.33 -9.30
N TYR A 12 5.18 -17.27 -9.83
CA TYR A 12 5.33 -17.87 -11.14
C TYR A 12 3.95 -18.21 -11.75
N PRO A 13 3.13 -17.19 -12.05
CA PRO A 13 1.83 -17.43 -12.66
C PRO A 13 1.97 -18.08 -14.04
N THR A 14 1.04 -18.95 -14.39
CA THR A 14 0.70 -19.21 -15.80
C THR A 14 -0.01 -17.99 -16.39
N GLU A 15 -0.08 -17.86 -17.71
CA GLU A 15 -0.79 -16.75 -18.37
C GLU A 15 -2.27 -16.65 -17.92
N GLU A 16 -2.90 -17.79 -17.65
CA GLU A 16 -4.27 -17.83 -17.10
C GLU A 16 -4.31 -17.29 -15.67
N GLN A 17 -3.37 -17.70 -14.82
CA GLN A 17 -3.28 -17.21 -13.44
C GLN A 17 -2.95 -15.72 -13.38
N GLU A 18 -2.11 -15.22 -14.28
CA GLU A 18 -1.80 -13.79 -14.41
C GLU A 18 -3.06 -12.98 -14.72
N LYS A 19 -3.86 -13.42 -15.71
CA LYS A 19 -5.16 -12.79 -16.03
C LYS A 19 -6.14 -12.82 -14.87
N LEU A 20 -6.15 -13.91 -14.09
CA LEU A 20 -6.98 -14.00 -12.89
C LEU A 20 -6.52 -13.02 -11.80
N LEU A 21 -5.21 -12.90 -11.57
CA LEU A 21 -4.64 -11.96 -10.61
C LEU A 21 -4.94 -10.51 -11.00
N ASP A 22 -4.76 -10.17 -12.28
CA ASP A 22 -5.07 -8.85 -12.83
C ASP A 22 -6.55 -8.48 -12.64
N ALA A 23 -7.45 -9.48 -12.69
CA ALA A 23 -8.87 -9.27 -12.43
C ALA A 23 -9.20 -9.20 -10.94
N TRP A 24 -8.60 -10.06 -10.10
CA TRP A 24 -8.98 -10.22 -8.69
C TRP A 24 -8.33 -9.20 -7.77
N ILE A 25 -7.11 -8.75 -8.03
CA ILE A 25 -6.42 -7.79 -7.17
C ILE A 25 -7.22 -6.48 -7.07
N PRO A 26 -7.66 -5.83 -8.17
CA PRO A 26 -8.48 -4.63 -8.08
C PRO A 26 -9.83 -4.86 -7.40
N GLN A 27 -10.48 -6.00 -7.66
CA GLN A 27 -11.75 -6.35 -7.02
C GLN A 27 -11.61 -6.52 -5.50
N TYR A 28 -10.54 -7.17 -5.06
CA TYR A 28 -10.24 -7.34 -3.64
C TYR A 28 -9.95 -6.00 -2.98
N GLN A 29 -9.12 -5.15 -3.62
CA GLN A 29 -8.82 -3.80 -3.14
C GLN A 29 -10.11 -2.96 -3.02
N GLN A 30 -10.97 -2.99 -4.03
CA GLN A 30 -12.26 -2.28 -4.00
C GLN A 30 -13.18 -2.83 -2.91
N GLY A 31 -13.24 -4.16 -2.73
CA GLY A 31 -14.01 -4.78 -1.66
C GLY A 31 -13.57 -4.34 -0.27
N LEU A 32 -12.27 -4.12 -0.04
CA LEU A 32 -11.77 -3.54 1.21
C LEU A 32 -12.19 -2.07 1.38
N VAL A 33 -12.12 -1.27 0.32
CA VAL A 33 -12.58 0.13 0.33
C VAL A 33 -14.07 0.20 0.65
N ASP A 34 -14.89 -0.57 -0.06
CA ASP A 34 -16.34 -0.64 0.15
C ASP A 34 -16.67 -1.07 1.58
N LEU A 35 -15.98 -2.10 2.08
CA LEU A 35 -16.14 -2.60 3.45
C LEU A 35 -15.85 -1.51 4.49
N VAL A 36 -14.74 -0.79 4.34
CA VAL A 36 -14.39 0.30 5.27
C VAL A 36 -15.39 1.45 5.17
N ASN A 37 -15.82 1.80 3.95
CA ASN A 37 -16.80 2.86 3.69
C ASN A 37 -18.22 2.54 4.15
N THR A 38 -18.52 1.30 4.55
CA THR A 38 -19.82 0.98 5.21
C THR A 38 -20.02 1.72 6.54
N GLY A 39 -18.95 2.26 7.13
CA GLY A 39 -19.00 2.91 8.45
C GLY A 39 -19.10 1.93 9.62
N ARG A 40 -19.00 0.61 9.38
CA ARG A 40 -19.10 -0.42 10.43
C ARG A 40 -18.07 -0.29 11.55
N TYR A 41 -16.97 0.41 11.30
CA TYR A 41 -15.87 0.64 12.24
C TYR A 41 -15.96 2.00 12.95
N ASP A 42 -16.92 2.85 12.55
CA ASP A 42 -17.05 4.23 13.00
C ASP A 42 -18.10 4.41 14.13
N GLY A 43 -18.44 3.32 14.82
CA GLY A 43 -19.46 3.29 15.88
C GLY A 43 -18.93 3.63 17.27
N ARG A 44 -17.62 3.82 17.44
CA ARG A 44 -16.99 4.24 18.70
C ARG A 44 -16.19 5.52 18.47
N ASP A 45 -15.98 6.28 19.54
CA ASP A 45 -15.21 7.52 19.48
C ASP A 45 -13.69 7.30 19.56
N ASP A 46 -13.26 6.09 19.94
CA ASP A 46 -11.86 5.73 20.19
C ASP A 46 -11.25 4.84 19.09
N PHE A 47 -12.01 4.54 18.04
CA PHE A 47 -11.58 3.60 17.00
C PHE A 47 -12.22 3.90 15.65
N THR A 48 -11.43 3.73 14.60
CA THR A 48 -11.87 3.78 13.21
C THR A 48 -10.86 3.02 12.34
N VAL A 49 -11.22 2.76 11.07
CA VAL A 49 -10.38 2.11 10.08
C VAL A 49 -10.26 3.00 8.86
N VAL A 50 -9.04 3.19 8.36
CA VAL A 50 -8.75 3.97 7.16
C VAL A 50 -7.79 3.19 6.27
N ILE A 51 -8.11 3.06 4.99
CA ILE A 51 -7.26 2.44 3.99
C ILE A 51 -6.07 3.37 3.67
N GLN A 52 -4.86 2.81 3.61
CA GLN A 52 -3.65 3.49 3.13
C GLN A 52 -3.30 2.91 1.73
N PRO A 53 -3.74 3.56 0.63
CA PRO A 53 -3.73 2.96 -0.69
C PRO A 53 -2.37 3.00 -1.41
N PHE A 54 -1.29 3.45 -0.77
CA PHE A 54 0.01 3.69 -1.41
C PHE A 54 0.55 2.53 -2.27
N LEU A 55 0.16 1.28 -2.01
CA LEU A 55 0.65 0.11 -2.74
C LEU A 55 -0.22 -0.26 -3.95
N THR A 56 -1.43 0.28 -4.06
CA THR A 56 -2.43 -0.15 -5.07
C THR A 56 -2.01 0.15 -6.51
N GLN A 57 -1.26 1.23 -6.73
CA GLN A 57 -0.71 1.64 -8.03
C GLN A 57 0.82 1.73 -8.02
N THR A 58 1.47 1.30 -6.94
CA THR A 58 2.93 1.25 -6.86
C THR A 58 3.47 0.19 -7.80
N GLN A 59 4.43 0.59 -8.63
CA GLN A 59 5.17 -0.32 -9.51
C GLN A 59 6.53 -0.67 -8.88
N PRO A 60 7.12 -1.83 -9.22
CA PRO A 60 8.48 -2.16 -8.79
C PRO A 60 9.45 -1.03 -9.16
N PRO A 61 10.29 -0.56 -8.22
CA PRO A 61 11.23 0.52 -8.47
C PRO A 61 12.19 0.14 -9.60
N ARG A 62 12.49 1.12 -10.46
CA ARG A 62 13.42 0.96 -11.59
C ARG A 62 14.62 1.88 -11.46
N GLU A 63 15.77 1.38 -11.91
CA GLU A 63 16.98 2.16 -12.16
C GLU A 63 17.30 2.06 -13.65
N ALA A 64 17.27 3.19 -14.36
CA ALA A 64 17.10 3.21 -15.81
C ALA A 64 15.92 2.30 -16.23
N ASP A 65 16.17 1.26 -17.01
CA ASP A 65 15.12 0.34 -17.51
C ASP A 65 15.03 -0.99 -16.76
N LYS A 66 15.81 -1.17 -15.68
CA LYS A 66 15.86 -2.43 -14.91
C LYS A 66 15.18 -2.29 -13.56
N ILE A 67 14.48 -3.33 -13.13
CA ILE A 67 13.95 -3.41 -11.76
C ILE A 67 15.12 -3.38 -10.77
N ASP A 68 15.07 -2.48 -9.80
CA ASP A 68 16.02 -2.42 -8.69
C ASP A 68 15.63 -3.49 -7.66
N PHE A 69 16.20 -4.69 -7.82
CA PHE A 69 15.94 -5.81 -6.92
C PHE A 69 16.45 -5.60 -5.49
N SER A 70 17.20 -4.54 -5.18
CA SER A 70 17.64 -4.25 -3.80
C SER A 70 16.48 -3.92 -2.85
N TYR A 71 15.29 -3.57 -3.39
CA TYR A 71 14.07 -3.39 -2.61
C TYR A 71 13.39 -4.71 -2.21
N PHE A 72 13.83 -5.84 -2.77
CA PHE A 72 13.30 -7.17 -2.50
C PHE A 72 14.33 -8.01 -1.72
N ALA A 73 13.83 -8.89 -0.87
CA ALA A 73 14.63 -9.86 -0.14
C ALA A 73 15.36 -10.80 -1.13
N PRO A 74 16.33 -11.63 -0.69
CA PRO A 74 17.06 -12.57 -1.56
C PRO A 74 16.18 -13.57 -2.32
N ASP A 75 14.90 -13.65 -1.99
CA ASP A 75 13.92 -14.48 -2.65
C ASP A 75 13.18 -13.77 -3.80
N CYS A 76 13.50 -12.50 -4.05
CA CYS A 76 12.93 -11.65 -5.11
C CYS A 76 11.41 -11.47 -5.06
N PHE A 77 10.78 -11.77 -3.92
CA PHE A 77 9.32 -11.69 -3.75
C PHE A 77 8.93 -10.79 -2.58
N HIS A 78 9.47 -11.06 -1.39
CA HIS A 78 9.20 -10.22 -0.22
C HIS A 78 10.03 -8.93 -0.26
N PHE A 79 9.60 -7.90 0.46
CA PHE A 79 10.41 -6.70 0.62
C PHE A 79 11.71 -6.99 1.41
N SER A 80 12.80 -6.35 1.00
CA SER A 80 14.01 -6.28 1.81
C SER A 80 13.83 -5.26 2.95
N GLY A 81 14.86 -5.08 3.78
CA GLY A 81 14.90 -3.95 4.71
C GLY A 81 14.69 -2.60 3.99
N LYS A 82 15.28 -2.42 2.81
CA LYS A 82 15.09 -1.21 1.98
C LYS A 82 13.63 -1.06 1.52
N GLY A 83 13.01 -2.16 1.06
CA GLY A 83 11.59 -2.19 0.68
C GLY A 83 10.65 -1.86 1.84
N HIS A 84 10.90 -2.44 3.02
CA HIS A 84 10.15 -2.14 4.23
C HIS A 84 10.33 -0.69 4.69
N SER A 85 11.54 -0.12 4.57
CA SER A 85 11.78 1.28 4.91
C SER A 85 10.96 2.24 4.05
N VAL A 86 10.88 2.02 2.74
CA VAL A 86 10.06 2.87 1.87
C VAL A 86 8.57 2.63 2.06
N ALA A 87 8.12 1.40 2.26
CA ALA A 87 6.72 1.12 2.59
C ALA A 87 6.29 1.79 3.90
N GLY A 88 7.15 1.79 4.92
CA GLY A 88 6.91 2.50 6.18
C GLY A 88 6.80 4.01 6.00
N LEU A 89 7.67 4.60 5.18
CA LEU A 89 7.59 6.02 4.79
C LEU A 89 6.28 6.31 4.06
N SER A 90 5.89 5.49 3.08
CA SER A 90 4.66 5.69 2.32
C SER A 90 3.42 5.62 3.20
N ILE A 91 3.36 4.66 4.13
CA ILE A 91 2.26 4.55 5.10
C ILE A 91 2.22 5.80 5.98
N TRP A 92 3.37 6.28 6.46
CA TRP A 92 3.46 7.49 7.27
C TRP A 92 2.88 8.71 6.52
N ASN A 93 3.34 8.96 5.29
CA ASN A 93 2.87 10.06 4.47
C ASN A 93 1.36 9.92 4.18
N ASN A 94 0.89 8.72 3.82
CA ASN A 94 -0.53 8.45 3.63
C ASN A 94 -1.37 8.77 4.88
N MET A 95 -0.88 8.55 6.10
CA MET A 95 -1.60 8.93 7.33
C MET A 95 -1.70 10.46 7.52
N LEU A 96 -0.82 11.24 6.90
CA LEU A 96 -0.81 12.71 6.92
C LEU A 96 -1.51 13.34 5.71
N GLU A 97 -2.11 12.53 4.85
CA GLU A 97 -2.94 12.99 3.73
C GLU A 97 -4.43 12.91 4.09
N PRO A 98 -5.28 13.88 3.70
CA PRO A 98 -6.71 13.81 3.96
C PRO A 98 -7.37 12.53 3.44
N VAL A 99 -8.37 12.04 4.16
CA VAL A 99 -9.15 10.88 3.72
C VAL A 99 -9.83 11.21 2.38
N GLY A 100 -9.71 10.30 1.41
CA GLY A 100 -10.21 10.48 0.04
C GLY A 100 -9.21 11.09 -0.94
N THR A 101 -8.09 11.65 -0.46
CA THR A 101 -7.03 12.23 -1.32
C THR A 101 -5.66 11.60 -1.09
N LYS A 102 -5.62 10.43 -0.45
CA LYS A 102 -4.37 9.71 -0.16
C LYS A 102 -3.72 9.19 -1.45
N LYS A 103 -2.40 9.28 -1.57
CA LYS A 103 -1.62 8.77 -2.71
C LYS A 103 -1.78 7.25 -2.83
N SER A 104 -1.99 6.77 -4.05
CA SER A 104 -2.12 5.35 -4.42
C SER A 104 -0.81 4.70 -4.84
N SER A 105 0.26 5.49 -4.99
CA SER A 105 1.59 5.04 -5.40
C SER A 105 2.68 5.74 -4.60
N TRP A 106 3.81 5.05 -4.46
CA TRP A 106 5.06 5.61 -3.95
C TRP A 106 6.03 5.93 -5.09
N HIS A 107 6.86 6.96 -4.88
CA HIS A 107 7.90 7.41 -5.78
C HIS A 107 9.28 7.49 -5.12
N LYS A 108 10.32 7.14 -5.88
CA LYS A 108 11.71 7.21 -5.40
C LYS A 108 12.08 8.64 -5.02
N GLY A 109 12.66 8.79 -3.84
CA GLY A 109 13.10 10.09 -3.32
C GLY A 109 12.05 10.84 -2.49
N GLU A 110 10.90 10.21 -2.21
CA GLU A 110 9.98 10.74 -1.19
C GLU A 110 10.68 10.95 0.15
N THR A 111 10.23 11.99 0.86
CA THR A 111 10.68 12.35 2.21
C THR A 111 9.53 12.23 3.18
N PHE A 112 9.83 12.20 4.48
CA PHE A 112 8.80 12.22 5.52
C PHE A 112 8.00 13.52 5.44
N GLU A 113 6.68 13.40 5.38
CA GLU A 113 5.77 14.50 5.64
C GLU A 113 5.71 14.75 7.15
N CYS A 114 5.58 16.03 7.52
CA CYS A 114 5.49 16.48 8.90
C CYS A 114 4.12 17.11 9.13
N PRO A 115 3.47 16.85 10.28
CA PRO A 115 2.27 17.57 10.68
C PRO A 115 2.51 19.08 10.72
N THR A 116 1.48 19.87 10.39
CA THR A 116 1.53 21.33 10.47
C THR A 116 0.79 21.81 11.73
N GLN A 117 0.86 23.12 12.03
CA GLN A 117 0.06 23.69 13.11
C GLN A 117 -1.44 23.61 12.80
N ASP A 118 -1.82 23.77 11.53
CA ASP A 118 -3.21 23.69 11.08
C ASP A 118 -3.73 22.25 11.08
N HIS A 119 -2.85 21.27 10.83
CA HIS A 119 -3.16 19.83 10.81
C HIS A 119 -2.15 19.03 11.64
N PRO A 120 -2.27 19.06 12.98
CA PRO A 120 -1.29 18.47 13.88
C PRO A 120 -1.47 16.95 14.11
N PHE A 121 -2.52 16.36 13.56
CA PHE A 121 -2.90 14.96 13.79
C PHE A 121 -2.99 14.17 12.48
N ILE A 122 -2.93 12.84 12.59
CA ILE A 122 -3.21 11.95 11.46
C ILE A 122 -4.67 12.05 11.02
N TYR A 123 -4.89 11.93 9.71
CA TYR A 123 -6.22 12.00 9.13
C TYR A 123 -6.97 10.69 9.30
N THR A 124 -8.15 10.76 9.90
CA THR A 124 -9.06 9.62 10.08
C THR A 124 -10.46 9.96 9.59
N SER A 125 -11.36 8.98 9.44
CA SER A 125 -12.76 9.26 9.07
C SER A 125 -13.48 10.19 10.05
N LYS A 126 -13.02 10.24 11.31
CA LYS A 126 -13.54 11.10 12.39
C LYS A 126 -12.73 12.38 12.62
N ASN A 127 -11.53 12.46 12.05
CA ASN A 127 -10.58 13.56 12.22
C ASN A 127 -10.04 13.95 10.83
N SER A 128 -10.89 14.61 10.05
CA SER A 128 -10.63 15.00 8.65
C SER A 128 -10.68 16.51 8.40
N VAL A 129 -10.77 17.32 9.46
CA VAL A 129 -10.82 18.79 9.42
C VAL A 129 -9.59 19.36 10.12
#